data_AF-A0ABD2KUL6-F1
#
_entry.id   AF-A0ABD2KUL6-F1
#
_cell.length_a   1.000
_cell.length_b   1.000
_cell.length_c   1.000
_cell.angle_alpha   90.00
_cell.angle_beta   90.00
_cell.angle_gamma   90.00
#
_symmetry.space_group_name_H-M   'P 1'
#
loop_
_entity.id
_entity.type
_entity.pdbx_description
1 polymer ?
#
loop_
_entity_poly.entity_id
_entity_poly.type
_entity_poly.pdbx_seq_one_letter_code
_entity_poly.pdbx_strand_id
1 'polypeptide(L)'
;MPKSERKIGTENNGHHQNKMEEIKQEEKKEEDNLDLLKAKILSDFNQLDNGKRRFTSGATLGYVTPWNNHGYDVAKWAASKFTHISPVWFQLRADGTAENEKITCRVDGTHDIDMGWVEQILLNNSAVRIVPRFIFEGWSGALLQQFLTEEQAQYRCVRALVNFLQVNFIVALF
;
A
#
# COMPACT_ATOMS: atom_id res chain seq x y z
N MET A 1 10.65 38.77 -79.34
CA MET A 1 10.96 37.43 -78.80
C MET A 1 10.78 37.46 -77.28
N PRO A 2 9.95 36.59 -76.68
CA PRO A 2 9.69 36.58 -75.23
C PRO A 2 10.71 35.71 -74.47
N LYS A 3 10.85 36.03 -73.17
CA LYS A 3 11.79 35.49 -72.18
C LYS A 3 11.38 34.09 -71.68
N SER A 4 12.38 33.26 -71.40
CA SER A 4 12.28 31.98 -70.69
C SER A 4 12.20 32.21 -69.18
N GLU A 5 11.18 31.65 -68.53
CA GLU A 5 11.10 31.52 -67.06
C GLU A 5 11.34 30.06 -66.65
N ARG A 6 12.25 29.86 -65.69
CA ARG A 6 12.59 28.58 -65.06
C ARG A 6 11.52 28.20 -64.04
N LYS A 7 11.04 26.96 -64.10
CA LYS A 7 10.22 26.35 -63.03
C LYS A 7 11.12 26.02 -61.82
N ILE A 8 10.83 26.62 -60.68
CA ILE A 8 11.37 26.25 -59.36
C ILE A 8 10.37 25.28 -58.70
N GLY A 9 10.90 24.17 -58.18
CA GLY A 9 10.17 22.95 -57.84
C GLY A 9 9.17 23.05 -56.68
N THR A 10 8.14 22.21 -56.79
CA THR A 10 7.02 22.01 -55.86
C THR A 10 7.13 20.74 -55.02
N GLU A 11 8.34 20.20 -54.80
CA GLU A 11 8.51 18.86 -54.19
C GLU A 11 8.49 18.85 -52.64
N ASN A 12 8.56 20.00 -51.95
CA ASN A 12 8.69 20.03 -50.48
C ASN A 12 7.36 20.05 -49.67
N ASN A 13 6.21 20.35 -50.27
CA ASN A 13 4.94 20.48 -49.52
C ASN A 13 4.24 19.14 -49.24
N GLY A 14 4.31 18.17 -50.17
CA GLY A 14 3.64 16.87 -50.00
C GLY A 14 4.24 16.02 -48.88
N HIS A 15 5.54 16.13 -48.63
CA HIS A 15 6.23 15.35 -47.61
C HIS A 15 5.86 15.79 -46.18
N HIS A 16 5.65 17.10 -45.97
CA HIS A 16 5.23 17.64 -44.68
C HIS A 16 3.77 17.29 -44.33
N GLN A 17 2.91 17.24 -45.36
CA GLN A 17 1.49 16.92 -45.20
C GLN A 17 1.28 15.44 -44.87
N ASN A 18 1.98 14.55 -45.57
CA ASN A 18 1.96 13.10 -45.28
C ASN A 18 2.49 12.81 -43.86
N LYS A 19 3.57 13.47 -43.44
CA LYS A 19 4.11 13.31 -42.09
C LYS A 19 3.13 13.76 -41.00
N MET A 20 2.39 14.84 -41.24
CA MET A 20 1.34 15.32 -40.31
C MET A 20 0.13 14.38 -40.26
N GLU A 21 -0.23 13.72 -41.35
CA GLU A 21 -1.29 12.70 -41.37
C GLU A 21 -0.85 11.40 -40.68
N GLU A 22 0.39 10.97 -40.87
CA GLU A 22 0.98 9.83 -40.15
C GLU A 22 0.97 10.07 -38.64
N ILE A 23 1.40 11.25 -38.18
CA ILE A 23 1.36 11.63 -36.76
C ILE A 23 -0.08 11.57 -36.22
N LYS A 24 -1.05 12.13 -36.93
CA LYS A 24 -2.46 12.07 -36.51
C LYS A 24 -3.03 10.65 -36.47
N GLN A 25 -2.58 9.78 -37.38
CA GLN A 25 -2.99 8.38 -37.38
C GLN A 25 -2.36 7.60 -36.23
N GLU A 26 -1.10 7.88 -35.89
CA GLU A 26 -0.43 7.31 -34.72
C GLU A 26 -1.08 7.77 -33.41
N GLU A 27 -1.34 9.07 -33.27
CA GLU A 27 -2.04 9.65 -32.10
C GLU A 27 -3.43 9.02 -31.93
N LYS A 28 -4.21 8.92 -33.01
CA LYS A 28 -5.54 8.30 -32.96
C LYS A 28 -5.48 6.82 -32.59
N LYS A 29 -4.49 6.08 -33.11
CA LYS A 29 -4.32 4.66 -32.79
C LYS A 29 -3.91 4.45 -31.33
N GLU A 30 -3.11 5.37 -30.77
CA GLU A 30 -2.76 5.36 -29.36
C GLU A 30 -3.97 5.68 -28.47
N GLU A 31 -4.79 6.64 -28.87
CA GLU A 31 -6.06 6.99 -28.21
C GLU A 31 -7.06 5.80 -28.24
N ASP A 32 -7.28 5.19 -29.40
CA ASP A 32 -8.14 4.00 -29.55
C ASP A 32 -7.64 2.83 -28.68
N ASN A 33 -6.32 2.65 -28.57
CA ASN A 33 -5.72 1.62 -27.72
C ASN A 33 -5.89 1.93 -26.22
N LEU A 34 -5.81 3.20 -25.83
CA LEU A 34 -6.04 3.64 -24.46
C LEU A 34 -7.51 3.44 -24.06
N ASP A 35 -8.45 3.76 -24.95
CA ASP A 35 -9.89 3.55 -24.70
C ASP A 35 -10.22 2.06 -24.58
N LEU A 36 -9.61 1.21 -25.41
CA LEU A 36 -9.75 -0.24 -25.30
C LEU A 36 -9.18 -0.77 -23.98
N LEU A 37 -8.00 -0.29 -23.57
CA LEU A 37 -7.37 -0.66 -22.31
C LEU A 37 -8.23 -0.23 -21.12
N LYS A 38 -8.76 0.99 -21.16
CA LYS A 38 -9.67 1.53 -20.14
C LYS A 38 -10.94 0.69 -20.06
N ALA A 39 -11.58 0.38 -21.18
CA ALA A 39 -12.77 -0.47 -21.22
C ALA A 39 -12.49 -1.84 -20.61
N LYS A 40 -11.34 -2.45 -20.93
CA LYS A 40 -10.93 -3.75 -20.38
C LYS A 40 -10.66 -3.71 -18.88
N ILE A 41 -9.98 -2.67 -18.38
CA ILE A 41 -9.78 -2.50 -16.93
C ILE A 41 -11.14 -2.38 -16.24
N LEU A 42 -12.06 -1.58 -16.79
CA LEU A 42 -13.39 -1.39 -16.22
C LEU A 42 -14.27 -2.65 -16.28
N SER A 43 -14.07 -3.54 -17.26
CA SER A 43 -14.79 -4.82 -17.32
C SER A 43 -14.22 -5.87 -16.37
N ASP A 44 -12.90 -5.86 -16.14
CA ASP A 44 -12.19 -6.96 -15.49
C ASP A 44 -11.70 -6.65 -14.06
N PHE A 45 -11.80 -5.41 -13.58
CA PHE A 45 -11.19 -4.98 -12.31
C PHE A 45 -11.57 -5.82 -11.08
N ASN A 46 -12.78 -6.39 -11.07
CA ASN A 46 -13.27 -7.24 -9.97
C ASN A 46 -12.93 -8.72 -10.13
N GLN A 47 -12.30 -9.14 -11.23
CA GLN A 47 -11.87 -10.53 -11.41
C GLN A 47 -10.60 -10.80 -10.62
N LEU A 48 -10.75 -11.56 -9.54
CA LEU A 48 -9.64 -11.95 -8.67
C LEU A 48 -8.91 -13.20 -9.20
N ASP A 49 -7.58 -13.19 -9.15
CA ASP A 49 -6.73 -14.33 -9.56
C ASP A 49 -6.80 -15.47 -8.54
N ASN A 50 -7.61 -16.49 -8.77
CA ASN A 50 -7.71 -17.65 -7.85
C ASN A 50 -6.54 -18.64 -7.96
N GLY A 51 -5.50 -18.31 -8.74
CA GLY A 51 -4.31 -19.13 -8.91
C GLY A 51 -3.38 -19.15 -7.69
N LYS A 52 -2.34 -19.98 -7.77
CA LYS A 52 -1.27 -20.04 -6.75
C LYS A 52 -0.51 -18.71 -6.66
N ARG A 53 0.14 -18.48 -5.52
CA ARG A 53 1.05 -17.35 -5.33
C ARG A 53 2.12 -17.33 -6.42
N ARG A 54 2.21 -16.23 -7.16
CA ARG A 54 3.19 -16.04 -8.25
C ARG A 54 4.51 -15.46 -7.76
N PHE A 55 4.45 -14.54 -6.81
CA PHE A 55 5.63 -13.92 -6.19
C PHE A 55 6.16 -14.79 -5.05
N THR A 56 6.91 -15.84 -5.36
CA THR A 56 7.37 -16.83 -4.38
C THR A 56 8.70 -16.46 -3.69
N SER A 57 9.49 -15.57 -4.28
CA SER A 57 10.71 -15.06 -3.66
C SER A 57 10.41 -13.91 -2.70
N GLY A 58 11.00 -13.97 -1.51
CA GLY A 58 10.93 -12.91 -0.51
C GLY A 58 9.57 -12.78 0.21
N ALA A 59 9.49 -11.71 1.01
CA ALA A 59 8.30 -11.38 1.78
C ALA A 59 7.31 -10.54 0.97
N THR A 60 6.05 -10.94 0.99
CA THR A 60 4.90 -10.16 0.53
C THR A 60 4.07 -9.74 1.73
N LEU A 61 3.85 -8.44 1.90
CA LEU A 61 3.12 -7.83 3.02
C LEU A 61 1.86 -7.13 2.49
N GLY A 62 0.71 -7.44 3.07
CA GLY A 62 -0.55 -6.74 2.82
C GLY A 62 -0.98 -5.90 4.02
N TYR A 63 -1.25 -4.61 3.82
CA TYR A 63 -1.86 -3.76 4.85
C TYR A 63 -3.39 -3.83 4.77
N VAL A 64 -4.05 -3.93 5.93
CA VAL A 64 -5.51 -3.99 6.03
C VAL A 64 -5.97 -2.92 7.01
N THR A 65 -6.92 -2.09 6.58
CA THR A 65 -7.32 -0.86 7.29
C THR A 65 -8.78 -0.91 7.70
N PRO A 66 -9.15 -0.52 8.94
CA PRO A 66 -10.55 -0.53 9.42
C PRO A 66 -11.53 0.30 8.60
N TRP A 67 -11.08 1.42 8.01
CA TRP A 67 -11.94 2.31 7.21
C TRP A 67 -12.22 1.79 5.78
N ASN A 68 -11.65 0.65 5.40
CA ASN A 68 -11.93 0.00 4.12
C ASN A 68 -12.27 -1.47 4.36
N ASN A 69 -13.54 -1.72 4.72
CA ASN A 69 -14.06 -3.06 5.05
C ASN A 69 -13.77 -4.10 3.95
N HIS A 70 -13.77 -3.71 2.68
CA HIS A 70 -13.47 -4.63 1.58
C HIS A 70 -12.08 -5.28 1.71
N GLY A 71 -11.12 -4.58 2.33
CA GLY A 71 -9.79 -5.11 2.60
C GLY A 71 -9.80 -6.34 3.51
N TYR A 72 -10.75 -6.46 4.43
CA TYR A 72 -10.88 -7.63 5.31
C TYR A 72 -11.28 -8.88 4.52
N ASP A 73 -12.19 -8.74 3.55
CA ASP A 73 -12.60 -9.83 2.67
C ASP A 73 -11.50 -10.24 1.71
N VAL A 74 -10.82 -9.27 1.10
CA VAL A 74 -9.67 -9.51 0.22
C VAL A 74 -8.55 -10.21 0.97
N ALA A 75 -8.28 -9.84 2.23
CA ALA A 75 -7.22 -10.47 3.03
C ALA A 75 -7.49 -11.96 3.32
N LYS A 76 -8.75 -12.33 3.60
CA LYS A 76 -9.14 -13.74 3.77
C LYS A 76 -8.91 -14.53 2.48
N TRP A 77 -9.36 -14.01 1.35
CA TRP A 77 -9.19 -14.65 0.05
C TRP A 77 -7.70 -14.74 -0.36
N ALA A 78 -6.94 -13.66 -0.18
CA ALA A 78 -5.55 -13.55 -0.59
C ALA A 78 -4.57 -14.14 0.42
N ALA A 79 -5.02 -14.76 1.52
CA ALA A 79 -4.16 -15.23 2.60
C ALA A 79 -3.01 -16.13 2.10
N SER A 80 -3.25 -16.98 1.10
CA SER A 80 -2.24 -17.86 0.49
C SER A 80 -1.24 -17.13 -0.43
N LYS A 81 -1.51 -15.87 -0.80
CA LYS A 81 -0.67 -15.04 -1.67
C LYS A 81 0.28 -14.14 -0.86
N PHE A 82 0.01 -13.94 0.43
CA PHE A 82 0.84 -13.11 1.32
C PHE A 82 1.65 -13.96 2.30
N THR A 83 2.85 -13.48 2.63
CA THR A 83 3.63 -14.02 3.75
C THR A 83 3.25 -13.36 5.08
N HIS A 84 2.85 -12.10 5.01
CA HIS A 84 2.56 -11.26 6.16
C HIS A 84 1.30 -10.44 5.87
N ILE A 85 0.43 -10.31 6.87
CA ILE A 85 -0.72 -9.41 6.84
C ILE A 85 -0.60 -8.49 8.05
N SER A 86 -0.64 -7.18 7.79
CA SER A 86 -0.51 -6.14 8.79
C SER A 86 -1.83 -5.39 8.95
N PRO A 87 -2.67 -5.77 9.92
CA PRO A 87 -3.81 -4.93 10.29
C PRO A 87 -3.34 -3.59 10.87
N VAL A 88 -4.04 -2.52 10.50
CA VAL A 88 -3.74 -1.14 10.87
C VAL A 88 -4.65 -0.70 12.01
N TRP A 89 -4.39 -1.25 13.20
CA TRP A 89 -5.22 -1.02 14.39
C TRP A 89 -4.58 -0.08 15.40
N PHE A 90 -3.28 -0.20 15.61
CA PHE A 90 -2.69 0.29 16.86
C PHE A 90 -1.94 1.60 16.74
N GLN A 91 -2.07 2.40 17.80
CA GLN A 91 -1.31 3.61 18.06
C GLN A 91 -0.52 3.42 19.36
N LEU A 92 0.78 3.69 19.34
CA LEU A 92 1.61 3.82 20.52
C LEU A 92 1.63 5.30 20.92
N ARG A 93 1.09 5.62 22.08
CA ARG A 93 1.07 6.99 22.63
C ARG A 93 1.99 7.11 23.84
N ALA A 94 2.58 8.28 24.01
CA ALA A 94 3.33 8.63 25.20
C ALA A 94 2.40 9.11 26.32
N ASP A 95 2.63 8.58 27.52
CA ASP A 95 1.99 8.95 28.77
C ASP A 95 3.06 9.54 29.71
N GLY A 96 2.84 10.76 30.20
CA GLY A 96 3.81 11.53 30.98
C GLY A 96 4.09 12.87 30.29
N THR A 97 3.23 13.85 30.55
CA THR A 97 3.29 15.18 29.92
C THR A 97 3.72 16.28 30.90
N ALA A 98 3.94 15.96 32.17
CA ALA A 98 4.42 16.92 33.15
C ALA A 98 5.95 16.88 33.26
N GLU A 99 6.56 18.05 33.48
CA GLU A 99 7.98 18.17 33.79
C GLU A 99 8.32 17.26 34.99
N ASN A 100 9.31 16.37 34.80
CA ASN A 100 9.78 15.34 35.75
C ASN A 100 9.00 14.02 35.81
N GLU A 101 7.99 13.79 34.96
CA GLU A 101 7.37 12.47 34.84
C GLU A 101 8.18 11.54 33.93
N LYS A 102 8.23 10.26 34.31
CA LYS A 102 8.86 9.20 33.52
C LYS A 102 8.00 8.93 32.29
N ILE A 103 8.59 9.00 31.09
CA ILE A 103 7.88 8.61 29.85
C ILE A 103 7.43 7.15 29.99
N THR A 104 6.13 6.94 29.88
CA THR A 104 5.51 5.61 29.72
C THR A 104 4.78 5.57 28.40
N CYS A 105 4.42 4.37 27.93
CA CYS A 105 3.64 4.24 26.70
C CYS A 105 2.40 3.40 26.94
N ARG A 106 1.33 3.77 26.23
CA ARG A 106 0.11 2.98 26.11
C ARG A 106 -0.16 2.63 24.64
N VAL A 107 -0.88 1.54 24.44
CA VAL A 107 -1.36 1.10 23.13
C VAL A 107 -2.86 1.37 23.04
N ASP A 108 -3.25 2.22 22.10
CA ASP A 108 -4.65 2.49 21.76
C ASP A 108 -5.06 1.66 20.52
N GLY A 109 -6.35 1.70 20.16
CA GLY A 109 -6.89 1.01 18.98
C GLY A 109 -7.33 -0.44 19.23
N THR A 110 -7.48 -0.85 20.49
CA THR A 110 -7.92 -2.20 20.86
C THR A 110 -9.32 -2.56 20.42
N HIS A 111 -10.19 -1.56 20.23
CA HIS A 111 -11.57 -1.77 19.77
C HIS A 111 -11.64 -2.23 18.30
N ASP A 112 -10.57 -2.05 17.52
CA ASP A 112 -10.49 -2.49 16.12
C ASP A 112 -10.02 -3.95 15.97
N ILE A 113 -9.65 -4.61 17.08
CA ILE A 113 -9.20 -6.00 17.06
C ILE A 113 -10.35 -6.91 16.67
N ASP A 114 -10.19 -7.62 15.55
CA ASP A 114 -11.10 -8.67 15.12
C ASP A 114 -10.37 -10.03 15.10
N MET A 115 -10.49 -10.78 16.20
CA MET A 115 -9.89 -12.10 16.31
C MET A 115 -10.58 -13.14 15.42
N GLY A 116 -11.89 -13.00 15.17
CA GLY A 116 -12.60 -13.89 14.26
C GLY A 116 -12.10 -13.74 12.82
N TRP A 117 -11.78 -12.51 12.41
CA TRP A 117 -11.13 -12.25 11.13
C TRP A 117 -9.71 -12.82 11.05
N VAL A 118 -8.91 -12.70 12.11
CA VAL A 118 -7.58 -13.32 12.20
C VAL A 118 -7.67 -14.84 12.05
N GLU A 119 -8.58 -15.49 12.77
CA GLU A 119 -8.81 -16.93 12.70
C GLU A 119 -9.20 -17.37 11.27
N GLN A 120 -10.09 -16.64 10.60
CA GLN A 120 -10.48 -16.93 9.21
C GLN A 120 -9.30 -16.85 8.24
N ILE A 121 -8.38 -15.89 8.42
CA ILE A 121 -7.16 -15.80 7.63
C ILE A 121 -6.26 -17.01 7.87
N LEU A 122 -6.04 -17.38 9.15
CA LEU A 122 -5.17 -18.50 9.53
C LEU A 122 -5.75 -19.85 9.12
N LEU A 123 -7.08 -20.00 9.07
CA LEU A 123 -7.75 -21.17 8.50
C LEU A 123 -7.46 -21.32 7.00
N ASN A 124 -7.37 -20.21 6.26
CA ASN A 124 -7.07 -20.23 4.83
C ASN A 124 -5.57 -20.43 4.55
N ASN A 125 -4.69 -19.96 5.43
CA ASN A 125 -3.26 -20.18 5.36
C ASN A 125 -2.60 -20.06 6.74
N SER A 126 -2.32 -21.17 7.40
CA SER A 126 -1.70 -21.17 8.74
C SER A 126 -0.25 -20.68 8.75
N ALA A 127 0.40 -20.56 7.58
CA ALA A 127 1.77 -20.08 7.48
C ALA A 127 1.89 -18.55 7.34
N VAL A 128 0.77 -17.83 7.16
CA VAL A 128 0.79 -16.36 7.09
C VAL A 128 1.03 -15.78 8.48
N ARG A 129 1.88 -14.76 8.57
CA ARG A 129 2.13 -14.06 9.84
C ARG A 129 1.26 -12.82 9.97
N ILE A 130 0.55 -12.71 11.08
CA ILE A 130 -0.18 -11.50 11.43
C ILE A 130 0.77 -10.57 12.18
N VAL A 131 1.06 -9.42 11.57
CA VAL A 131 2.04 -8.44 12.07
C VAL A 131 1.39 -7.06 12.18
N PRO A 132 0.59 -6.78 13.22
CA PRO A 132 -0.11 -5.51 13.34
C PRO A 132 0.84 -4.31 13.30
N ARG A 133 0.42 -3.25 12.61
CA ARG A 133 1.19 -2.01 12.54
C ARG A 133 0.92 -1.16 13.77
N PHE A 134 1.99 -0.69 14.41
CA PHE A 134 1.97 0.30 15.47
C PHE A 134 2.50 1.64 14.93
N ILE A 135 1.73 2.72 15.09
CA ILE A 135 2.19 4.08 14.78
C ILE A 135 2.43 4.87 16.05
N PHE A 136 3.50 5.65 16.08
CA PHE A 136 3.72 6.63 17.14
C PHE A 136 2.81 7.82 16.89
N GLU A 137 1.78 7.99 17.71
CA GLU A 137 0.79 9.06 17.55
C GLU A 137 0.75 9.99 18.77
N GLY A 138 0.65 11.30 18.53
CA GLY A 138 0.60 12.31 19.60
C GLY A 138 1.95 12.63 20.25
N TRP A 139 3.06 12.20 19.64
CA TRP A 139 4.39 12.48 20.16
C TRP A 139 4.88 13.86 19.71
N SER A 140 5.28 14.71 20.66
CA SER A 140 5.97 15.97 20.35
C SER A 140 7.44 15.70 20.02
N GLY A 141 8.10 16.65 19.33
CA GLY A 141 9.53 16.55 19.06
C GLY A 141 10.39 16.40 20.32
N ALA A 142 10.01 17.10 21.40
CA ALA A 142 10.70 17.00 22.69
C ALA A 142 10.52 15.62 23.34
N LEU A 143 9.30 15.07 23.32
CA LEU A 143 9.04 13.72 23.85
C LEU A 143 9.76 12.64 23.04
N LEU A 144 9.78 12.76 21.70
CA LEU A 144 10.56 11.85 20.86
C LEU A 144 12.05 11.94 21.18
N GLN A 145 12.59 13.16 21.31
CA GLN A 145 14.00 13.34 21.65
C GLN A 145 14.32 12.70 23.01
N GLN A 146 13.51 12.94 24.03
CA GLN A 146 13.69 12.33 25.34
C GLN A 146 13.57 10.79 25.29
N PHE A 147 12.59 10.25 24.56
CA PHE A 147 12.45 8.80 24.39
C PHE A 147 13.65 8.17 23.68
N LEU A 148 14.19 8.84 22.66
CA LEU A 148 15.35 8.35 21.92
C LEU A 148 16.65 8.40 22.75
N THR A 149 16.73 9.27 23.76
CA THR A 149 17.91 9.40 24.63
C THR A 149 17.80 8.65 25.97
N GLU A 150 16.60 8.39 26.47
CA GLU A 150 16.35 7.71 27.74
C GLU A 150 16.09 6.20 27.53
N GLU A 151 17.11 5.36 27.72
CA GLU A 151 17.00 3.90 27.62
C GLU A 151 15.88 3.33 28.51
N GLN A 152 15.70 3.89 29.71
CA GLN A 152 14.64 3.46 30.61
C GLN A 152 13.24 3.77 30.08
N ALA A 153 13.05 4.82 29.28
CA ALA A 153 11.80 5.08 28.59
C ALA A 153 11.53 4.03 27.51
N GLN A 154 12.55 3.70 26.72
CA GLN A 154 12.47 2.65 25.69
C GLN A 154 12.10 1.31 26.30
N TYR A 155 12.77 0.92 27.40
CA TYR A 155 12.47 -0.31 28.11
C TYR A 155 11.02 -0.37 28.60
N ARG A 156 10.52 0.71 29.22
CA ARG A 156 9.11 0.79 29.69
C ARG A 156 8.12 0.64 28.53
N CYS A 157 8.36 1.32 27.41
CA CYS A 157 7.49 1.27 26.25
C CYS A 157 7.52 -0.08 25.52
N VAL A 158 8.69 -0.68 25.33
CA VAL A 158 8.82 -2.03 24.75
C VAL A 158 8.14 -3.05 25.64
N ARG A 159 8.29 -2.95 26.96
CA ARG A 159 7.61 -3.84 27.91
C ARG A 159 6.09 -3.71 27.82
N ALA A 160 5.57 -2.48 27.74
CA ALA A 160 4.14 -2.25 27.55
C ALA A 160 3.64 -2.88 26.24
N LEU A 161 4.38 -2.72 25.14
CA LEU A 161 4.05 -3.31 23.84
C LEU A 161 4.09 -4.85 23.85
N VAL A 162 5.12 -5.45 24.46
CA VAL A 162 5.23 -6.91 24.58
C VAL A 162 4.10 -7.48 25.43
N ASN A 163 3.82 -6.87 26.58
CA ASN A 163 2.70 -7.27 27.43
C ASN A 163 1.38 -7.19 26.67
N PHE A 164 1.17 -6.10 25.91
CA PHE A 164 -0.01 -5.92 25.08
C PHE A 164 -0.17 -7.05 24.06
N LEU A 165 0.90 -7.38 23.32
CA LEU A 165 0.89 -8.46 22.33
C LEU A 165 0.64 -9.82 22.99
N GLN A 166 1.25 -10.08 24.15
CA GLN A 166 1.04 -11.31 24.91
C GLN A 166 -0.39 -11.42 25.46
N VAL A 167 -1.09 -10.33 25.73
CA VAL A 167 -2.49 -10.44 26.19
C VAL A 167 -3.45 -10.68 25.03
N ASN A 168 -3.21 -10.04 23.89
CA ASN A 168 -4.18 -9.98 22.79
C ASN A 168 -3.90 -10.95 21.62
N PHE A 169 -2.68 -11.48 21.49
CA PHE A 169 -2.24 -12.22 20.30
C PHE A 169 -1.52 -13.55 20.58
N ILE A 170 -1.69 -14.16 21.77
CA ILE A 170 -1.05 -15.46 22.11
C ILE A 170 -1.24 -16.53 21.04
N VAL A 171 -2.43 -16.58 20.42
CA VAL A 171 -2.79 -17.62 19.45
C VAL A 171 -2.23 -17.33 18.04
N ALA A 172 -1.78 -16.09 17.78
CA ALA A 172 -1.29 -15.65 16.46
C ALA A 172 0.25 -15.49 16.39
N LEU A 173 0.95 -15.70 17.51
CA LEU A 173 2.40 -15.52 17.62
C LEU A 173 3.21 -16.83 17.54
N PHE A 174 2.55 -18.00 17.45
CA PHE A 174 3.15 -19.32 17.33
C PHE A 174 2.51 -20.10 16.17
#